data_AF-A0A2T2XG69-F1
#
_entry.id   AF-A0A2T2XG69-F1
#
_cell.length_a   1.000
_cell.length_b   1.000
_cell.length_c   1.000
_cell.angle_alpha   90.00
_cell.angle_beta   90.00
_cell.angle_gamma   90.00
#
_symmetry.space_group_name_H-M   'P 1'
#
loop_
_entity.id
_entity.type
_entity.pdbx_description
1 polymer ?
#
loop_
_entity_poly.entity_id
_entity_poly.type
_entity_poly.pdbx_seq_one_letter_code
_entity_poly.pdbx_strand_id
1 'polypeptide(L)' 'MHTLALANPARVRGTVVEATEFPQWAEENAVYAVPRTVVRLGRGPSGAIEGAVSEDYLIRTLKNIIEQGR' A
#
# COMPACT_ATOMS: atom_id res chain seq x y z
N MET A 1 7.32 -8.87 12.32
CA MET A 1 8.12 -8.73 11.08
C MET A 1 7.16 -8.91 9.90
N HIS A 2 6.99 -7.91 9.02
CA HIS A 2 5.93 -7.91 8.00
C HIS A 2 6.28 -8.90 6.87
N THR A 3 5.65 -10.08 6.90
CA THR A 3 5.97 -11.24 6.05
C THR A 3 5.81 -10.98 4.56
N LEU A 4 4.85 -10.13 4.19
CA LEU A 4 4.39 -9.96 2.81
C LEU A 4 5.44 -9.33 1.87
N ALA A 5 6.16 -8.31 2.33
CA ALA A 5 7.26 -7.71 1.55
C ALA A 5 8.51 -8.60 1.50
N LEU A 6 8.75 -9.36 2.57
CA LEU A 6 9.90 -10.28 2.68
C LEU A 6 9.70 -11.56 1.85
N ALA A 7 8.45 -11.97 1.61
CA ALA A 7 8.13 -13.17 0.85
C ALA A 7 8.48 -13.06 -0.64
N ASN A 8 8.51 -11.85 -1.22
CA ASN A 8 8.88 -11.64 -2.63
C ASN A 8 9.50 -10.25 -2.89
N PRO A 9 10.73 -10.00 -2.40
CA PRO A 9 11.37 -8.69 -2.52
C PRO A 9 11.67 -8.30 -3.98
N ALA A 10 11.73 -9.27 -4.89
CA ALA A 10 11.93 -9.02 -6.32
C ALA A 10 10.71 -8.36 -6.99
N ARG A 11 9.51 -8.49 -6.40
CA ARG A 11 8.25 -8.02 -7.01
C ARG A 11 7.47 -7.05 -6.12
N VAL A 12 7.66 -7.10 -4.80
CA VAL A 12 6.95 -6.28 -3.84
C VAL A 12 7.96 -5.54 -2.96
N ARG A 13 7.86 -4.20 -2.96
CA ARG A 13 8.60 -3.34 -2.05
C ARG A 13 7.61 -2.63 -1.13
N GLY A 14 7.81 -2.79 0.18
CA GLY A 14 7.10 -2.01 1.20
C GLY A 14 8.02 -0.94 1.78
N THR A 15 7.49 0.26 1.96
CA THR A 15 8.14 1.36 2.68
C THR A 15 7.11 1.92 3.67
N VAL A 16 7.55 2.20 4.89
CA VAL A 16 6.76 2.94 5.88
C VAL A 16 7.22 4.39 5.86
N VAL A 17 6.26 5.32 5.87
CA VAL A 17 6.51 6.75 5.91
C VAL A 17 5.69 7.33 7.06
N GLU A 18 6.35 8.09 7.93
CA GLU A 18 5.68 8.81 9.01
C GLU A 18 4.99 10.05 8.46
N ALA A 19 3.66 10.06 8.48
CA ALA A 19 2.86 11.13 7.88
C ALA A 19 3.11 12.51 8.52
N THR A 20 3.46 12.53 9.80
CA THR A 20 3.78 13.74 10.57
C THR A 20 5.15 14.33 10.21
N GLU A 21 6.09 13.50 9.73
CA GLU A 21 7.41 13.95 9.29
C GLU A 21 7.41 14.43 7.83
N PHE A 22 6.49 13.90 7.01
CA PHE A 22 6.40 14.20 5.57
C PHE A 22 4.99 14.69 5.18
N PRO A 23 4.55 15.87 5.65
CA PRO A 23 3.17 16.35 5.44
C PRO A 23 2.81 16.56 3.96
N GLN A 24 3.78 16.94 3.12
CA GLN A 24 3.58 17.09 1.67
C GLN A 24 3.19 15.75 1.02
N TRP A 25 3.89 14.67 1.38
CA TRP A 25 3.56 13.34 0.88
C TRP A 25 2.23 12.84 1.45
N ALA A 26 1.90 13.19 2.68
CA ALA A 26 0.60 12.89 3.26
C ALA A 26 -0.54 13.53 2.45
N GLU A 27 -0.39 14.79 2.06
CA GLU A 27 -1.34 15.51 1.21
C GLU A 27 -1.42 14.90 -0.20
N GLU A 28 -0.29 14.69 -0.89
CA GLU A 28 -0.24 14.09 -2.23
C GLU A 28 -0.88 12.70 -2.29
N ASN A 29 -0.84 11.96 -1.20
CA ASN A 29 -1.40 10.61 -1.10
C ASN A 29 -2.79 10.59 -0.45
N ALA A 30 -3.38 11.76 -0.19
CA ALA A 30 -4.68 11.93 0.44
C ALA A 30 -4.80 11.15 1.77
N VAL A 31 -3.80 11.30 2.64
CA VAL A 31 -3.78 10.72 3.99
C VAL A 31 -4.65 11.58 4.91
N TYR A 32 -5.88 11.15 5.16
CA TYR A 32 -6.80 11.80 6.10
C TYR A 32 -6.75 11.18 7.51
N ALA A 33 -6.39 9.90 7.58
CA ALA A 33 -6.21 9.15 8.82
C ALA A 33 -5.02 8.19 8.66
N VAL A 34 -4.44 7.76 9.79
CA VAL A 34 -3.37 6.77 9.83
C VAL A 34 -3.84 5.48 10.52
N PRO A 35 -3.37 4.29 10.09
CA PRO A 35 -2.49 4.06 8.93
C PRO A 35 -3.25 4.12 7.60
N ARG A 36 -2.59 4.61 6.54
CA ARG A 36 -3.06 4.53 5.14
C ARG A 36 -2.01 3.81 4.31
N THR A 37 -2.42 2.75 3.60
CA THR A 37 -1.54 1.98 2.72
C THR A 37 -1.79 2.38 1.28
N VAL A 38 -0.78 2.92 0.61
CA VAL A 38 -0.83 3.27 -0.82
C VAL A 38 -0.18 2.17 -1.65
N VAL A 39 -0.90 1.67 -2.65
CA VAL A 39 -0.46 0.61 -3.55
C VAL A 39 -0.22 1.20 -4.93
N ARG A 40 1.02 1.07 -5.43
CA ARG A 40 1.40 1.51 -6.77
C ARG A 40 1.79 0.30 -7.63
N LEU A 41 1.23 0.21 -8.84
CA LEU A 41 1.45 -0.91 -9.75
C LEU A 41 1.97 -0.43 -11.11
N GLY A 42 3.29 -0.36 -11.31
CA GLY A 42 3.88 -0.02 -12.62
C GLY A 42 3.17 1.14 -13.36
N ARG A 43 2.64 0.85 -14.57
CA ARG A 43 1.75 1.76 -15.34
C ARG A 43 0.25 1.42 -15.21
N GLY A 44 -0.09 0.43 -14.38
CA GLY A 44 -1.46 -0.03 -14.16
C GLY A 44 -2.20 0.76 -13.06
N PRO A 45 -3.45 0.37 -12.78
CA PRO A 45 -4.26 1.00 -11.74
C PRO A 45 -3.57 0.89 -10.37
N SER A 46 -3.55 2.01 -9.66
CA SER A 46 -3.07 2.13 -8.28
C SER A 46 -4.27 2.22 -7.32
N GLY A 47 -4.06 1.88 -6.06
CA GLY A 47 -5.12 1.84 -5.04
C GLY A 47 -4.64 2.28 -3.66
N ALA A 48 -5.58 2.41 -2.73
CA ALA A 48 -5.27 2.72 -1.34
C ALA A 48 -6.22 2.00 -0.38
N ILE A 49 -5.73 1.71 0.82
CA ILE A 49 -6.47 1.09 1.91
C ILE A 49 -6.36 2.02 3.12
N GLU A 50 -7.50 2.35 3.72
CA GLU A 50 -7.59 3.15 4.94
C GLU A 50 -7.73 2.27 6.18
N GLY A 51 -7.03 2.65 7.25
CA GLY A 51 -7.12 2.02 8.56
C GLY A 51 -6.28 0.75 8.71
N ALA A 52 -6.28 0.23 9.93
CA ALA A 52 -5.65 -1.05 10.24
C ALA A 52 -6.54 -2.19 9.73
N VAL A 53 -5.99 -3.01 8.84
CA VAL A 53 -6.68 -4.17 8.25
C VAL A 53 -5.92 -5.45 8.54
N SER A 54 -6.60 -6.60 8.45
CA SER A 54 -5.94 -7.90 8.56
C SER A 54 -5.04 -8.18 7.35
N GLU A 55 -4.03 -9.04 7.54
CA GLU A 55 -3.14 -9.45 6.45
C GLU A 55 -3.91 -10.13 5.31
N ASP A 56 -4.90 -10.96 5.64
CA ASP A 56 -5.77 -11.60 4.65
C ASP A 56 -6.53 -10.59 3.79
N TYR A 57 -7.04 -9.51 4.40
CA TYR A 57 -7.71 -8.44 3.68
C TYR A 57 -6.73 -7.73 2.74
N LEU A 58 -5.54 -7.38 3.25
CA LEU A 58 -4.49 -6.75 2.44
C LEU A 58 -4.12 -7.62 1.23
N ILE A 59 -3.88 -8.92 1.43
CA ILE A 59 -3.54 -9.86 0.34
C ILE A 59 -4.64 -9.92 -0.71
N ARG A 60 -5.91 -10.04 -0.29
CA ARG A 60 -7.06 -10.08 -1.22
C ARG A 60 -7.16 -8.80 -2.04
N THR A 61 -7.03 -7.65 -1.39
CA THR A 61 -7.09 -6.34 -2.06
C THR A 61 -5.93 -6.18 -3.06
N LEU A 62 -4.71 -6.56 -2.69
CA LEU A 62 -3.56 -6.51 -3.59
C LEU A 62 -3.76 -7.41 -4.81
N LYS A 63 -4.28 -8.63 -4.63
CA LYS A 63 -4.60 -9.54 -5.75
C LYS A 63 -5.61 -8.92 -6.71
N ASN A 64 -6.70 -8.35 -6.18
CA ASN A 64 -7.73 -7.70 -6.99
C ASN A 64 -7.16 -6.54 -7.82
N ILE A 65 -6.32 -5.68 -7.21
CA ILE A 65 -5.68 -4.56 -7.91
C ILE A 65 -4.76 -5.07 -9.03
N ILE A 66 -3.99 -6.13 -8.78
CA ILE A 66 -3.10 -6.73 -9.77
C ILE A 66 -3.90 -7.34 -10.93
N GLU A 67 -4.98 -8.04 -10.64
CA GLU A 67 -5.83 -8.68 -11.66
C GLU A 67 -6.54 -7.66 -12.55
N GLN A 68 -7.01 -6.54 -11.98
CA GLN A 68 -7.61 -5.42 -12.74
C GLN A 68 -6.62 -4.65 -13.61
N GLY A 69 -5.32 -4.76 -13.33
CA GLY A 69 -4.25 -4.09 -14.07
C GLY A 69 -3.61 -4.90 -15.19
N ARG A 70 -4.11 -6.11 -15.48
CA ARG A 70 -3.73 -6.95 -16.62
C ARG A 70 -4.72 -6.77 -17.77
#